data_AF-A0A1F8F8V8-F1
#
_entry.id   AF-A0A1F8F8V8-F1
#
_cell.length_a   1.000
_cell.length_b   1.000
_cell.length_c   1.000
_cell.angle_alpha   90.00
_cell.angle_beta   90.00
_cell.angle_gamma   90.00
#
_symmetry.space_group_name_H-M   'P 1'
#
loop_
_entity.id
_entity.type
_entity.pdbx_description
1 polymer ?
#
loop_
_entity_poly.entity_id
_entity_poly.type
_entity_poly.pdbx_seq_one_letter_code
_entity_poly.pdbx_strand_id
1 'polypeptide(L)'
;MDEEQREQLFEYINSDPHLLIFHTLLQGYYTGQGVFTLDQFIKSNYDSVEEIIAEMRDTSDYNSPEDLIWNKLKYIIEGLNMGKIRRVSILDVSGLPELVLEQAMKIESPTKDDTEYFASVINDIYDLKKLNDEQVEKVLKRKGARDYFMSPARHRVNLETNAIASKHIGYLSSLAPSRIEIELTFIDYVAKEVHQEIEDYIISFSMDSFLEKVPTYRPKRYYFSKQLENFFGYISKLPVIDGVINIPFSALNEQGFEVVKILSYLETERRAKVSNWLDTEFWNVKFHITPITLASLLGQENKPHNKVTDQKLKLNLSFSPKTGTMQIKDQDGKEYKIKVQGQVQKEVIRVIFLNPENIYEEWSLYDISELLGGSDDVNETAVKNAIYQFNRKVKLEIPQVENLFNLTKHSAQLNPKYVSKN
;
A
#
# COMPACT_ATOMS: atom_id res chain seq x y z
N MET A 1 -10.45 10.05 16.94
CA MET A 1 -9.25 10.12 17.80
C MET A 1 -9.01 11.54 18.28
N ASP A 2 -8.44 11.71 19.48
CA ASP A 2 -7.91 12.99 19.95
C ASP A 2 -6.50 13.27 19.40
N GLU A 3 -5.94 14.44 19.69
CA GLU A 3 -4.63 14.90 19.18
C GLU A 3 -3.47 14.05 19.71
N GLU A 4 -3.52 13.64 20.98
CA GLU A 4 -2.50 12.79 21.61
C GLU A 4 -2.48 11.39 20.97
N GLN A 5 -3.65 10.79 20.72
CA GLN A 5 -3.76 9.52 20.01
C GLN A 5 -3.26 9.61 18.56
N ARG A 6 -3.43 10.76 17.91
CA ARG A 6 -2.91 11.00 16.55
C ARG A 6 -1.40 11.11 16.52
N GLU A 7 -0.80 11.80 17.48
CA GLU A 7 0.66 11.86 17.63
C GLU A 7 1.25 10.49 17.92
N GLN A 8 0.62 9.72 18.83
CA GLN A 8 1.02 8.34 19.09
C GLN A 8 0.89 7.49 17.82
N LEU A 9 -0.26 7.51 17.14
CA LEU A 9 -0.45 6.77 15.89
C LEU A 9 0.63 7.12 14.86
N PHE A 10 0.98 8.41 14.73
CA PHE A 10 2.05 8.87 13.85
C PHE A 10 3.40 8.20 14.17
N GLU A 11 3.80 8.13 15.44
CA GLU A 11 5.05 7.48 15.85
C GLU A 11 5.09 6.01 15.44
N TYR A 12 3.96 5.31 15.55
CA TYR A 12 3.87 3.91 15.14
C TYR A 12 3.90 3.76 13.61
N ILE A 13 3.06 4.47 12.85
CA ILE A 13 3.03 4.32 11.37
C ILE A 13 4.31 4.83 10.68
N ASN A 14 5.16 5.57 11.41
CA ASN A 14 6.41 6.10 10.87
C ASN A 14 7.46 5.03 10.57
N SER A 15 7.30 3.80 11.07
CA SER A 15 8.17 2.65 10.75
C SER A 15 7.50 1.68 9.79
N ASP A 16 8.30 1.01 8.97
CA ASP A 16 7.80 -0.03 8.07
C ASP A 16 7.28 -1.28 8.83
N PRO A 17 8.02 -1.81 9.83
CA PRO A 17 7.55 -2.95 10.60
C PRO A 17 6.22 -2.68 11.34
N HIS A 18 6.03 -1.48 11.90
CA HIS A 18 4.77 -1.17 12.59
C HIS A 18 3.64 -0.86 11.60
N LEU A 19 3.91 -0.13 10.50
CA LEU A 19 2.90 0.09 9.46
C LEU A 19 2.38 -1.23 8.89
N LEU A 20 3.26 -2.23 8.76
CA LEU A 20 2.89 -3.59 8.35
C LEU A 20 1.92 -4.26 9.33
N ILE A 21 2.08 -4.05 10.64
CA ILE A 21 1.12 -4.53 11.65
C ILE A 21 -0.27 -3.95 11.37
N PHE A 22 -0.36 -2.65 11.09
CA PHE A 22 -1.64 -2.03 10.76
C PHE A 22 -2.26 -2.59 9.47
N HIS A 23 -1.49 -2.74 8.39
CA HIS A 23 -2.02 -3.33 7.16
C HIS A 23 -2.53 -4.76 7.38
N THR A 24 -1.82 -5.53 8.19
CA THR A 24 -2.19 -6.90 8.55
C THR A 24 -3.51 -6.92 9.35
N LEU A 25 -3.64 -6.06 10.36
CA LEU A 25 -4.86 -5.92 11.16
C LEU A 25 -6.05 -5.40 10.34
N LEU A 26 -5.85 -4.37 9.52
CA LEU A 26 -6.88 -3.82 8.65
C LEU A 26 -7.35 -4.82 7.61
N GLN A 27 -6.44 -5.60 7.02
CA GLN A 27 -6.84 -6.66 6.12
C GLN A 27 -7.72 -7.68 6.84
N GLY A 28 -7.32 -8.14 8.03
CA GLY A 28 -8.13 -9.05 8.82
C GLY A 28 -9.50 -8.47 9.20
N TYR A 29 -9.56 -7.17 9.50
CA TYR A 29 -10.82 -6.46 9.70
C TYR A 29 -11.73 -6.55 8.47
N TYR A 30 -11.22 -6.20 7.29
CA TYR A 30 -12.00 -6.21 6.05
C TYR A 30 -12.38 -7.61 5.56
N THR A 31 -11.61 -8.65 5.90
CA THR A 31 -11.92 -10.04 5.58
C THR A 31 -12.74 -10.76 6.65
N GLY A 32 -12.98 -10.12 7.81
CA GLY A 32 -13.68 -10.73 8.94
C GLY A 32 -12.84 -11.75 9.73
N GLN A 33 -11.52 -11.76 9.55
CA GLN A 33 -10.60 -12.58 10.30
C GLN A 33 -10.31 -11.97 11.69
N GLY A 34 -10.80 -12.60 12.75
CA GLY A 34 -10.55 -12.19 14.14
C GLY A 34 -9.50 -13.02 14.89
N VAL A 35 -8.88 -14.00 14.22
CA VAL A 35 -7.87 -14.89 14.80
C VAL A 35 -6.61 -14.82 13.96
N PHE A 36 -5.49 -14.57 14.62
CA PHE A 36 -4.17 -14.43 13.99
C PHE A 36 -3.15 -15.30 14.69
N THR A 37 -2.09 -15.65 13.98
CA THR A 37 -0.87 -16.22 14.57
C THR A 37 0.23 -15.18 14.56
N LEU A 38 1.16 -15.19 15.53
CA LEU A 38 2.17 -14.14 15.65
C LEU A 38 3.10 -14.07 14.44
N ASP A 39 3.39 -15.21 13.80
CA ASP A 39 4.18 -15.28 12.56
C ASP A 39 3.56 -14.51 11.39
N GLN A 40 2.24 -14.27 11.40
CA GLN A 40 1.60 -13.41 10.40
C GLN A 40 2.07 -11.96 10.47
N PHE A 41 2.65 -11.53 11.59
CA PHE A 41 3.24 -10.19 11.76
C PHE A 41 4.76 -10.19 11.64
N ILE A 42 5.38 -11.37 11.50
CA ILE A 42 6.83 -11.56 11.41
C ILE A 42 7.17 -11.98 9.98
N LYS A 43 7.56 -10.99 9.16
CA LYS A 43 7.81 -11.23 7.73
C LYS A 43 9.28 -11.44 7.42
N SER A 44 10.23 -10.84 8.13
CA SER A 44 11.66 -11.01 7.86
C SER A 44 12.38 -11.54 9.09
N ASN A 45 13.66 -11.84 8.92
CA ASN A 45 14.57 -11.88 10.06
C ASN A 45 14.66 -10.46 10.65
N TYR A 46 13.87 -10.17 11.67
CA TYR A 46 13.87 -8.85 12.30
C TYR A 46 15.19 -8.53 13.01
N ASP A 47 16.04 -9.51 13.30
CA ASP A 47 17.43 -9.27 13.75
C ASP A 47 18.30 -8.58 12.68
N SER A 48 17.81 -8.48 11.44
CA SER A 48 18.48 -7.78 10.34
C SER A 48 17.81 -6.46 9.95
N VAL A 49 16.71 -6.09 10.64
CA VAL A 49 16.07 -4.79 10.46
C VAL A 49 16.67 -3.82 11.46
N GLU A 50 17.54 -2.92 10.99
CA GLU A 50 18.30 -1.96 11.81
C GLU A 50 17.41 -1.17 12.81
N GLU A 51 16.19 -0.84 12.39
CA GLU A 51 15.20 -0.16 13.22
C GLU A 51 14.79 -0.97 14.46
N ILE A 52 14.52 -2.26 14.29
CA ILE A 52 14.17 -3.16 15.38
C ILE A 52 15.37 -3.35 16.32
N ILE A 53 16.57 -3.50 15.77
CA ILE A 53 17.80 -3.65 16.55
C ILE A 53 18.07 -2.40 17.40
N ALA A 54 17.87 -1.21 16.83
CA ALA A 54 18.08 0.05 17.53
C ALA A 54 17.09 0.19 18.70
N GLU A 55 15.80 -0.06 18.46
CA GLU A 55 14.78 0.01 19.51
C GLU A 55 15.04 -1.00 20.64
N MET A 56 15.45 -2.23 20.31
CA MET A 56 15.82 -3.23 21.31
C MET A 56 17.00 -2.78 22.17
N ARG A 57 18.02 -2.13 21.58
CA ARG A 57 19.19 -1.61 22.31
C ARG A 57 18.82 -0.47 23.27
N ASP A 58 17.96 0.43 22.84
CA ASP A 58 17.62 1.64 23.60
C ASP A 58 16.75 1.33 24.83
N THR A 59 15.87 0.34 24.72
CA THR A 59 14.91 -0.01 25.78
C THR A 59 15.40 -1.13 26.70
N SER A 60 16.14 -2.11 26.17
CA SER A 60 16.57 -3.33 26.90
C SER A 60 15.43 -4.11 27.58
N ASP A 61 14.17 -3.86 27.18
CA ASP A 61 12.96 -4.42 27.82
C ASP A 61 12.42 -5.67 27.10
N TYR A 62 13.06 -6.10 26.02
CA TYR A 62 12.56 -7.16 25.12
C TYR A 62 13.54 -8.33 25.04
N ASN A 63 13.00 -9.56 25.04
CA ASN A 63 13.81 -10.78 24.97
C ASN A 63 14.26 -11.12 23.54
N SER A 64 13.50 -10.69 22.53
CA SER A 64 13.80 -10.89 21.11
C SER A 64 13.09 -9.84 20.23
N PRO A 65 13.43 -9.72 18.93
CA PRO A 65 12.67 -8.90 17.98
C PRO A 65 11.19 -9.29 17.91
N GLU A 66 10.89 -10.58 17.96
CA GLU A 66 9.50 -11.08 17.92
C GLU A 66 8.73 -10.71 19.18
N ASP A 67 9.40 -10.67 20.34
CA ASP A 67 8.82 -10.14 21.58
C ASP A 67 8.51 -8.64 21.45
N LEU A 68 9.41 -7.84 20.85
CA LEU A 68 9.13 -6.44 20.53
C LEU A 68 7.88 -6.33 19.63
N ILE A 69 7.82 -7.09 18.53
CA ILE A 69 6.67 -7.08 17.61
C ILE A 69 5.37 -7.47 18.30
N TRP A 70 5.41 -8.47 19.19
CA TRP A 70 4.27 -8.84 20.01
C TRP A 70 3.80 -7.68 20.90
N ASN A 71 4.71 -7.02 21.60
CA ASN A 71 4.36 -5.88 22.46
C ASN A 71 3.80 -4.71 21.65
N LYS A 72 4.36 -4.44 20.46
CA LYS A 72 3.84 -3.44 19.52
C LYS A 72 2.44 -3.78 19.02
N LEU A 73 2.21 -5.03 18.63
CA LEU A 73 0.90 -5.53 18.22
C LEU A 73 -0.13 -5.34 19.35
N LYS A 74 0.22 -5.72 20.58
CA LYS A 74 -0.64 -5.55 21.74
C LYS A 74 -0.97 -4.08 21.99
N TYR A 75 0.02 -3.20 21.92
CA TYR A 75 -0.19 -1.76 22.08
C TYR A 75 -1.09 -1.18 20.97
N ILE A 76 -0.88 -1.57 19.72
CA ILE A 76 -1.72 -1.11 18.60
C ILE A 76 -3.18 -1.57 18.81
N ILE A 77 -3.40 -2.80 19.26
CA ILE A 77 -4.76 -3.30 19.50
C ILE A 77 -5.41 -2.60 20.70
N GLU A 78 -4.76 -2.61 21.86
CA GLU A 78 -5.34 -2.16 23.13
C GLU A 78 -5.14 -0.66 23.39
N GLY A 79 -3.94 -0.13 23.14
CA GLY A 79 -3.57 1.27 23.39
C GLY A 79 -4.21 2.23 22.41
N LEU A 80 -4.18 1.92 21.10
CA LEU A 80 -4.86 2.73 20.08
C LEU A 80 -6.36 2.38 19.94
N ASN A 81 -6.87 1.49 20.79
CA ASN A 81 -8.27 1.03 20.78
C ASN A 81 -8.75 0.49 19.42
N MET A 82 -7.85 -0.07 18.60
CA MET A 82 -8.23 -0.68 17.32
C MET A 82 -9.10 -1.93 17.53
N GLY A 83 -8.93 -2.59 18.68
CA GLY A 83 -9.73 -3.74 19.07
C GLY A 83 -9.60 -4.10 20.54
N LYS A 84 -10.07 -5.30 20.87
CA LYS A 84 -9.85 -5.92 22.18
C LYS A 84 -9.31 -7.32 21.99
N ILE A 85 -8.16 -7.62 22.60
CA ILE A 85 -7.64 -8.98 22.68
C ILE A 85 -8.61 -9.77 23.56
N ARG A 86 -9.30 -10.73 22.97
CA ARG A 86 -10.22 -11.62 23.69
C ARG A 86 -9.45 -12.72 24.38
N ARG A 87 -8.39 -13.19 23.73
CA ARG A 87 -7.63 -14.34 24.18
C ARG A 87 -6.29 -14.40 23.47
N VAL A 88 -5.28 -14.81 24.21
CA VAL A 88 -4.01 -15.28 23.66
C VAL A 88 -3.87 -16.75 24.02
N SER A 89 -3.43 -17.58 23.07
CA SER A 89 -3.30 -19.03 23.28
C SER A 89 -2.00 -19.56 22.70
N ILE A 90 -1.46 -20.60 23.33
CA ILE A 90 -0.37 -21.40 22.77
C ILE A 90 -0.94 -22.69 22.19
N LEU A 91 -0.67 -22.93 20.91
CA LEU A 91 -1.04 -24.13 20.18
C LEU A 91 0.03 -25.20 20.34
N ASP A 92 -0.41 -26.46 20.46
CA ASP A 92 0.43 -27.65 20.39
C ASP A 92 1.63 -27.63 21.36
N VAL A 93 1.36 -27.33 22.64
CA VAL A 93 2.39 -27.28 23.70
C VAL A 93 3.21 -28.57 23.78
N SER A 94 2.62 -29.72 23.40
CA SER A 94 3.31 -31.01 23.41
C SER A 94 4.42 -31.14 22.36
N GLY A 95 4.33 -30.40 21.25
CA GLY A 95 5.35 -30.36 20.19
C GLY A 95 6.46 -29.33 20.42
N LEU A 96 6.30 -28.40 21.36
CA LEU A 96 7.30 -27.36 21.64
C LEU A 96 8.67 -27.91 22.09
N PRO A 97 8.78 -28.94 22.95
CA PRO A 97 10.08 -29.47 23.36
C PRO A 97 10.92 -30.01 22.19
N GLU A 98 10.27 -30.67 21.21
CA GLU A 98 10.96 -31.18 20.02
C GLU A 98 11.53 -30.03 19.19
N LEU A 99 10.74 -28.96 19.01
CA LEU A 99 11.17 -27.77 18.30
C LEU A 99 12.33 -27.03 18.99
N VAL A 100 12.34 -26.97 20.33
CA VAL A 100 13.49 -26.47 21.10
C VAL A 100 14.74 -27.29 20.80
N LEU A 101 14.64 -28.62 20.86
CA LEU A 101 15.77 -29.51 20.60
C LEU A 101 16.29 -29.34 19.17
N GLU A 102 15.40 -29.27 18.17
CA GLU A 102 15.77 -29.04 16.78
C GLU A 102 16.52 -27.72 16.58
N GLN A 103 16.09 -26.64 17.23
CA GLN A 103 16.78 -25.35 17.15
C GLN A 103 18.13 -25.38 17.88
N ALA A 104 18.19 -25.96 19.08
CA ALA A 104 19.43 -26.08 19.84
C ALA A 104 20.49 -26.90 19.09
N MET A 105 20.08 -27.96 18.38
CA MET A 105 20.97 -28.80 17.58
C MET A 105 21.54 -28.11 16.33
N LYS A 106 20.93 -27.00 15.87
CA LYS A 106 21.42 -26.22 14.73
C LYS A 106 22.56 -25.28 15.10
N ILE A 107 22.85 -25.07 16.38
CA ILE A 107 23.92 -24.20 16.84
C ILE A 107 25.25 -24.96 16.79
N GLU A 108 26.13 -24.59 15.86
CA GLU A 108 27.43 -25.25 15.67
C GLU A 108 28.41 -25.02 16.83
N SER A 109 28.26 -23.93 17.58
CA SER A 109 29.15 -23.56 18.69
C SER A 109 28.35 -22.89 19.81
N PRO A 110 27.63 -23.68 20.64
CA PRO A 110 26.74 -23.15 21.67
C PRO A 110 27.52 -22.41 22.76
N THR A 111 27.00 -21.25 23.12
CA THR A 111 27.48 -20.42 24.22
C THR A 111 26.77 -20.77 25.54
N LYS A 112 27.26 -20.19 26.63
CA LYS A 112 26.58 -20.29 27.93
C LYS A 112 25.19 -19.65 27.86
N ASP A 113 25.08 -18.53 27.17
CA ASP A 113 23.84 -17.77 27.03
C ASP A 113 22.80 -18.57 26.23
N ASP A 114 23.22 -19.27 25.17
CA ASP A 114 22.34 -20.19 24.42
C ASP A 114 21.76 -21.29 25.33
N THR A 115 22.61 -21.84 26.20
CA THR A 115 22.20 -22.89 27.15
C THR A 115 21.20 -22.36 28.19
N GLU A 116 21.47 -21.17 28.75
CA GLU A 116 20.58 -20.51 29.71
C GLU A 116 19.24 -20.12 29.07
N TYR A 117 19.26 -19.66 27.81
CA TYR A 117 18.07 -19.37 27.02
C TYR A 117 17.20 -20.61 26.83
N PHE A 118 17.74 -21.70 26.28
CA PHE A 118 16.95 -22.92 26.04
C PHE A 118 16.46 -23.56 27.34
N ALA A 119 17.24 -23.50 28.43
CA ALA A 119 16.78 -23.95 29.74
C ALA A 119 15.57 -23.13 30.23
N SER A 120 15.58 -21.82 30.02
CA SER A 120 14.46 -20.93 30.37
C SER A 120 13.21 -21.25 29.53
N VAL A 121 13.38 -21.44 28.22
CA VAL A 121 12.29 -21.84 27.30
C VAL A 121 11.66 -23.18 27.73
N ILE A 122 12.48 -24.16 28.11
CA ILE A 122 11.98 -25.47 28.58
C ILE A 122 11.19 -25.35 29.89
N ASN A 123 11.64 -24.50 30.82
CA ASN A 123 10.90 -24.23 32.04
C ASN A 123 9.53 -23.60 31.74
N ASP A 124 9.46 -22.66 30.79
CA ASP A 124 8.18 -22.07 30.37
C ASP A 124 7.26 -23.09 29.69
N ILE A 125 7.80 -23.99 28.86
CA ILE A 125 7.02 -25.07 28.27
C ILE A 125 6.45 -26.00 29.35
N TYR A 126 7.22 -26.28 30.41
CA TYR A 126 6.75 -27.07 31.53
C TYR A 126 5.61 -26.38 32.30
N ASP A 127 5.74 -25.08 32.56
CA ASP A 127 4.68 -24.26 33.16
C ASP A 127 3.40 -24.27 32.30
N LEU A 128 3.54 -24.12 30.97
CA LEU A 128 2.42 -24.18 30.02
C LEU A 128 1.75 -25.56 30.00
N LYS A 129 2.52 -26.63 30.14
CA LYS A 129 1.97 -27.99 30.23
C LYS A 129 1.11 -28.15 31.49
N LYS A 130 1.58 -27.64 32.62
CA LYS A 130 0.80 -27.65 33.86
C LYS A 130 -0.49 -26.86 33.71
N LEU A 131 -0.44 -25.67 33.10
CA LEU A 131 -1.63 -24.88 32.80
C LEU A 131 -2.61 -25.62 31.87
N ASN A 132 -2.09 -26.34 30.88
CA ASN A 132 -2.89 -27.19 30.01
C ASN A 132 -3.64 -28.25 30.83
N ASP A 133 -2.93 -29.00 31.67
CA ASP A 133 -3.51 -30.08 32.48
C ASP A 133 -4.62 -29.55 33.41
N GLU A 134 -4.40 -28.39 34.04
CA GLU A 134 -5.40 -27.71 34.86
C GLU A 134 -6.65 -27.27 34.06
N GLN A 135 -6.46 -26.74 32.84
CA GLN A 135 -7.58 -26.37 31.95
C GLN A 135 -8.36 -27.60 31.50
N VAL A 136 -7.66 -28.67 31.14
CA VAL A 136 -8.25 -29.96 30.76
C VAL A 136 -9.11 -30.51 31.90
N GLU A 137 -8.60 -30.52 33.12
CA GLU A 137 -9.32 -30.98 34.30
C GLU A 137 -10.60 -30.16 34.54
N LYS A 138 -10.53 -28.83 34.42
CA LYS A 138 -11.69 -27.93 34.52
C LYS A 138 -12.76 -28.24 33.46
N VAL A 139 -12.37 -28.49 32.21
CA VAL A 139 -13.30 -28.81 31.12
C VAL A 139 -13.95 -30.17 31.34
N LEU A 140 -13.16 -31.20 31.69
CA LEU A 140 -13.66 -32.55 31.98
C LEU A 140 -14.70 -32.53 33.11
N LYS A 141 -14.46 -31.75 34.17
CA LYS A 141 -15.41 -31.56 35.28
C LYS A 141 -16.71 -30.87 34.86
N ARG A 142 -16.67 -29.98 33.86
CA ARG A 142 -17.84 -29.17 33.43
C ARG A 142 -18.67 -29.81 32.31
N LYS A 143 -18.03 -30.44 31.32
CA LYS A 143 -18.67 -30.91 30.08
C LYS A 143 -18.61 -32.44 29.90
N GLY A 144 -17.90 -33.15 30.78
CA GLY A 144 -17.69 -34.59 30.66
C GLY A 144 -16.66 -34.97 29.58
N ALA A 145 -16.19 -36.22 29.62
CA ALA A 145 -15.08 -36.68 28.77
C ALA A 145 -15.41 -36.68 27.27
N ARG A 146 -16.65 -36.98 26.90
CA ARG A 146 -17.08 -37.12 25.49
C ARG A 146 -16.99 -35.81 24.71
N ASP A 147 -17.38 -34.70 25.32
CA ASP A 147 -17.32 -33.36 24.72
C ASP A 147 -15.90 -32.79 24.70
N TYR A 148 -15.04 -33.23 25.61
CA TYR A 148 -13.63 -32.86 25.63
C TYR A 148 -12.83 -33.51 24.49
N PHE A 149 -13.05 -34.80 24.21
CA PHE A 149 -12.36 -35.50 23.11
C PHE A 149 -12.70 -34.96 21.71
N MET A 150 -13.76 -34.17 21.58
CA MET A 150 -14.13 -33.48 20.33
C MET A 150 -13.81 -31.98 20.34
N SER A 151 -13.17 -31.47 21.40
CA SER A 151 -12.89 -30.04 21.56
C SER A 151 -11.51 -29.65 21.01
N PRO A 152 -11.39 -28.54 20.25
CA PRO A 152 -10.12 -27.92 19.88
C PRO A 152 -9.24 -27.54 21.09
N ALA A 153 -9.81 -27.49 22.29
CA ALA A 153 -9.11 -27.16 23.53
C ALA A 153 -8.03 -28.17 23.95
N ARG A 154 -7.94 -29.34 23.30
CA ARG A 154 -6.96 -30.38 23.67
C ARG A 154 -5.52 -30.02 23.30
N HIS A 155 -5.34 -29.16 22.31
CA HIS A 155 -4.03 -28.73 21.80
C HIS A 155 -3.83 -27.23 21.96
N ARG A 156 -4.52 -26.60 22.90
CA ARG A 156 -4.53 -25.16 23.07
C ARG A 156 -4.53 -24.78 24.55
N VAL A 157 -3.55 -24.00 24.96
CA VAL A 157 -3.46 -23.41 26.30
C VAL A 157 -3.84 -21.96 26.22
N ASN A 158 -4.95 -21.56 26.85
CA ASN A 158 -5.36 -20.16 26.88
C ASN A 158 -4.59 -19.43 27.99
N LEU A 159 -3.97 -18.30 27.69
CA LEU A 159 -3.27 -17.46 28.66
C LEU A 159 -4.27 -16.47 29.24
N GLU A 160 -4.82 -16.78 30.42
CA GLU A 160 -6.00 -16.12 30.99
C GLU A 160 -5.77 -14.65 31.43
N THR A 161 -4.52 -14.19 31.54
CA THR A 161 -4.20 -12.81 31.92
C THR A 161 -3.05 -12.24 31.11
N ASN A 162 -3.02 -10.90 30.96
CA ASN A 162 -1.94 -10.18 30.31
C ASN A 162 -0.56 -10.42 30.97
N ALA A 163 -0.52 -10.62 32.29
CA ALA A 163 0.73 -10.92 33.00
C ALA A 163 1.25 -12.34 32.69
N ILE A 164 0.36 -13.33 32.61
CA ILE A 164 0.70 -14.70 32.22
C ILE A 164 1.11 -14.75 30.74
N ALA A 165 0.42 -13.98 29.89
CA ALA A 165 0.76 -13.86 28.47
C ALA A 165 2.15 -13.25 28.27
N SER A 166 2.43 -12.10 28.87
CA SER A 166 3.74 -11.45 28.74
C SER A 166 4.90 -12.30 29.28
N LYS A 167 4.70 -13.07 30.37
CA LYS A 167 5.73 -13.98 30.89
C LYS A 167 6.11 -15.08 29.89
N HIS A 168 5.12 -15.76 29.32
CA HIS A 168 5.37 -16.97 28.52
C HIS A 168 5.57 -16.70 27.03
N ILE A 169 5.09 -15.57 26.52
CA ILE A 169 5.25 -15.23 25.10
C ILE A 169 6.67 -14.78 24.78
N GLY A 170 7.36 -14.08 25.69
CA GLY A 170 8.65 -13.45 25.39
C GLY A 170 9.72 -14.41 24.85
N TYR A 171 9.82 -15.62 25.41
CA TYR A 171 10.76 -16.64 24.90
C TYR A 171 10.18 -17.52 23.79
N LEU A 172 8.86 -17.63 23.69
CA LEU A 172 8.20 -18.44 22.67
C LEU A 172 7.99 -17.69 21.35
N SER A 173 8.00 -16.36 21.36
CA SER A 173 7.80 -15.52 20.19
C SER A 173 8.91 -15.72 19.16
N SER A 174 10.15 -15.86 19.59
CA SER A 174 11.31 -16.18 18.74
C SER A 174 11.32 -17.66 18.32
N LEU A 175 10.95 -18.57 19.22
CA LEU A 175 11.05 -20.00 18.96
C LEU A 175 9.92 -20.51 18.04
N ALA A 176 8.68 -20.17 18.36
CA ALA A 176 7.48 -20.76 17.77
C ALA A 176 6.35 -19.73 17.56
N PRO A 177 6.59 -18.65 16.79
CA PRO A 177 5.59 -17.59 16.59
C PRO A 177 4.30 -18.11 15.94
N SER A 178 4.37 -19.11 15.06
CA SER A 178 3.21 -19.76 14.44
C SER A 178 2.32 -20.53 15.41
N ARG A 179 2.80 -20.79 16.63
CA ARG A 179 2.06 -21.46 17.70
C ARG A 179 1.39 -20.47 18.65
N ILE A 180 1.67 -19.17 18.55
CA ILE A 180 1.05 -18.13 19.38
C ILE A 180 -0.17 -17.60 18.62
N GLU A 181 -1.36 -17.94 19.11
CA GLU A 181 -2.64 -17.53 18.54
C GLU A 181 -3.23 -16.35 19.32
N ILE A 182 -3.68 -15.33 18.60
CA ILE A 182 -4.26 -14.10 19.14
C ILE A 182 -5.67 -13.96 18.57
N GLU A 183 -6.66 -14.03 19.45
CA GLU A 183 -8.06 -13.78 19.11
C GLU A 183 -8.44 -12.37 19.56
N LEU A 184 -8.97 -11.59 18.63
CA LEU A 184 -9.35 -10.20 18.87
C LEU A 184 -10.72 -9.87 18.29
N THR A 185 -11.33 -8.83 18.84
CA THR A 185 -12.54 -8.20 18.30
C THR A 185 -12.22 -6.78 17.90
N PHE A 186 -12.45 -6.43 16.64
CA PHE A 186 -12.25 -5.06 16.14
C PHE A 186 -13.31 -4.11 16.66
N ILE A 187 -12.94 -2.83 16.77
CA ILE A 187 -13.86 -1.72 17.00
C ILE A 187 -14.05 -1.00 15.66
N ASP A 188 -15.23 -1.17 15.05
CA ASP A 188 -15.52 -0.76 13.66
C ASP A 188 -15.15 0.69 13.34
N TYR A 189 -15.56 1.64 14.19
CA TYR A 189 -15.32 3.05 13.90
C TYR A 189 -13.83 3.41 14.01
N VAL A 190 -13.10 2.80 14.96
CA VAL A 190 -11.66 3.03 15.14
C VAL A 190 -10.87 2.43 13.97
N ALA A 191 -11.19 1.21 13.54
CA ALA A 191 -10.52 0.59 12.39
C ALA A 191 -10.63 1.47 11.12
N LYS A 192 -11.79 2.11 10.91
CA LYS A 192 -11.98 3.05 9.80
C LYS A 192 -11.20 4.36 9.99
N GLU A 193 -11.18 4.91 11.19
CA GLU A 193 -10.37 6.11 11.50
C GLU A 193 -8.88 5.82 11.28
N VAL A 194 -8.36 4.72 11.82
CA VAL A 194 -6.95 4.31 11.65
C VAL A 194 -6.60 4.12 10.18
N HIS A 195 -7.48 3.52 9.37
CA HIS A 195 -7.25 3.41 7.94
C HIS A 195 -7.14 4.78 7.26
N GLN A 196 -8.04 5.71 7.57
CA GLN A 196 -7.98 7.08 7.02
C GLN A 196 -6.68 7.80 7.42
N GLU A 197 -6.29 7.71 8.70
CA GLU A 197 -5.06 8.35 9.19
C GLU A 197 -3.81 7.75 8.54
N ILE A 198 -3.82 6.44 8.23
CA ILE A 198 -2.75 5.81 7.43
C ILE A 198 -2.73 6.36 6.01
N GLU A 199 -3.88 6.48 5.34
CA GLU A 199 -3.95 7.07 3.99
C GLU A 199 -3.41 8.52 3.99
N ASP A 200 -3.85 9.33 4.95
CA ASP A 200 -3.41 10.73 5.09
C ASP A 200 -1.90 10.81 5.36
N TYR A 201 -1.38 9.94 6.22
CA TYR A 201 0.07 9.82 6.48
C TYR A 201 0.84 9.45 5.21
N ILE A 202 0.38 8.45 4.45
CA ILE A 202 1.03 7.98 3.24
C ILE A 202 1.06 9.06 2.15
N ILE A 203 -0.03 9.82 2.00
CA ILE A 203 -0.08 10.97 1.10
C ILE A 203 0.95 12.03 1.53
N SER A 204 0.98 12.37 2.82
CA SER A 204 1.91 13.37 3.39
C SER A 204 3.38 12.93 3.26
N PHE A 205 3.64 11.63 3.45
CA PHE A 205 4.94 11.00 3.22
C PHE A 205 5.39 11.17 1.77
N SER A 206 4.50 10.97 0.80
CA SER A 206 4.81 11.14 -0.62
C SER A 206 5.12 12.59 -1.05
N MET A 207 4.67 13.56 -0.24
CA MET A 207 4.94 14.99 -0.41
C MET A 207 6.15 15.48 0.38
N ASP A 208 6.91 14.55 1.00
CA ASP A 208 8.09 14.87 1.83
C ASP A 208 7.78 15.77 3.04
N SER A 209 6.53 15.80 3.52
CA SER A 209 6.10 16.64 4.66
C SER A 209 6.81 16.29 5.97
N PHE A 210 7.37 15.07 6.06
CA PHE A 210 8.08 14.55 7.23
C PHE A 210 9.56 14.29 6.96
N LEU A 211 10.15 14.90 5.93
CA LEU A 211 11.54 14.68 5.57
C LEU A 211 12.51 15.13 6.69
N GLU A 212 12.20 16.25 7.34
CA GLU A 212 13.00 16.81 8.44
C GLU A 212 12.72 16.12 9.79
N LYS A 213 11.59 15.41 9.89
CA LYS A 213 11.33 14.54 11.04
C LYS A 213 12.23 13.33 10.87
N VAL A 214 13.30 13.27 11.66
CA VAL A 214 14.17 12.10 11.73
C VAL A 214 13.27 10.89 11.97
N PRO A 215 13.19 9.91 11.05
CA PRO A 215 12.62 8.62 11.40
C PRO A 215 13.43 8.14 12.59
N THR A 216 12.77 7.69 13.64
CA THR A 216 13.35 7.49 14.97
C THR A 216 14.64 6.64 14.95
N TYR A 217 14.88 5.88 13.88
CA TYR A 217 15.94 4.89 13.79
C TYR A 217 16.79 4.88 12.50
N ARG A 218 16.61 5.80 11.54
CA ARG A 218 17.51 5.88 10.34
C ARG A 218 18.33 7.18 10.33
N PRO A 219 19.64 7.13 10.03
CA PRO A 219 20.53 8.29 10.13
C PRO A 219 20.13 9.45 9.21
N LYS A 220 19.46 9.16 8.08
CA LYS A 220 18.80 10.15 7.19
C LYS A 220 17.61 9.52 6.47
N ARG A 221 16.49 10.24 6.36
CA ARG A 221 15.39 9.90 5.44
C ARG A 221 15.69 10.49 4.07
N TYR A 222 15.52 9.68 3.02
CA TYR A 222 15.59 10.17 1.64
C TYR A 222 14.25 10.78 1.23
N TYR A 223 14.29 11.77 0.33
CA TYR A 223 13.10 12.25 -0.38
C TYR A 223 12.35 11.08 -1.02
N PHE A 224 11.02 11.15 -1.02
CA PHE A 224 10.14 10.10 -1.53
C PHE A 224 10.51 9.70 -2.97
N SER A 225 10.79 10.69 -3.82
CA SER A 225 11.27 10.46 -5.20
C SER A 225 12.51 9.55 -5.25
N LYS A 226 13.49 9.79 -4.36
CA LYS A 226 14.71 8.98 -4.28
C LYS A 226 14.44 7.58 -3.70
N GLN A 227 13.56 7.47 -2.72
CA GLN A 227 13.13 6.17 -2.20
C GLN A 227 12.46 5.33 -3.29
N LEU A 228 11.57 5.95 -4.08
CA LEU A 228 10.87 5.28 -5.18
C LEU A 228 11.83 4.87 -6.31
N GLU A 229 12.84 5.67 -6.62
CA GLU A 229 13.94 5.28 -7.53
C GLU A 229 14.69 4.04 -7.03
N ASN A 230 15.05 4.03 -5.74
CA ASN A 230 15.79 2.91 -5.14
C ASN A 230 14.92 1.64 -5.12
N PHE A 231 13.64 1.78 -4.77
CA PHE A 231 12.65 0.69 -4.83
C PHE A 231 12.49 0.16 -6.25
N PHE A 232 12.38 1.03 -7.26
CA PHE A 232 12.34 0.61 -8.66
C PHE A 232 13.61 -0.16 -9.06
N GLY A 233 14.79 0.35 -8.68
CA GLY A 233 16.07 -0.32 -8.88
C GLY A 233 16.15 -1.70 -8.20
N TYR A 234 15.46 -1.88 -7.09
CA TYR A 234 15.33 -3.16 -6.39
C TYR A 234 14.38 -4.12 -7.16
N ILE A 235 13.12 -3.72 -7.39
CA ILE A 235 12.12 -4.60 -8.01
C ILE A 235 12.41 -4.94 -9.47
N SER A 236 13.17 -4.10 -10.19
CA SER A 236 13.57 -4.37 -11.58
C SER A 236 14.49 -5.59 -11.75
N LYS A 237 15.08 -6.08 -10.64
CA LYS A 237 15.89 -7.31 -10.60
C LYS A 237 15.04 -8.56 -10.36
N LEU A 238 13.76 -8.40 -10.01
CA LEU A 238 12.85 -9.50 -9.72
C LEU A 238 12.09 -9.91 -10.98
N PRO A 239 11.73 -11.20 -11.11
CA PRO A 239 10.95 -11.67 -12.25
C PRO A 239 9.55 -11.05 -12.25
N VAL A 240 9.12 -10.58 -13.43
CA VAL A 240 7.77 -10.05 -13.66
C VAL A 240 6.98 -11.05 -14.48
N ILE A 241 5.84 -11.51 -13.96
CA ILE A 241 4.93 -12.44 -14.65
C ILE A 241 3.56 -11.76 -14.68
N ASP A 242 3.05 -11.44 -15.88
CA ASP A 242 1.74 -10.78 -16.07
C ASP A 242 1.53 -9.52 -15.22
N GLY A 243 2.58 -8.71 -15.07
CA GLY A 243 2.55 -7.49 -14.27
C GLY A 243 2.60 -7.74 -12.75
N VAL A 244 2.87 -8.97 -12.33
CA VAL A 244 3.01 -9.36 -10.93
C VAL A 244 4.48 -9.57 -10.57
N ILE A 245 4.89 -9.07 -9.41
CA ILE A 245 6.21 -9.29 -8.81
C ILE A 245 6.02 -9.92 -7.44
N ASN A 246 6.82 -10.94 -7.13
CA ASN A 246 6.95 -11.49 -5.79
C ASN A 246 8.08 -10.77 -5.07
N ILE A 247 7.75 -9.89 -4.13
CA ILE A 247 8.71 -9.11 -3.35
C ILE A 247 9.04 -9.91 -2.08
N PRO A 248 10.29 -10.39 -1.92
CA PRO A 248 10.67 -11.13 -0.72
C PRO A 248 10.69 -10.20 0.49
N PHE A 249 10.37 -10.75 1.66
CA PHE A 249 10.31 -9.96 2.90
C PHE A 249 11.66 -9.39 3.34
N SER A 250 12.78 -9.93 2.82
CA SER A 250 14.11 -9.35 2.98
C SER A 250 14.20 -7.90 2.47
N ALA A 251 13.24 -7.44 1.65
CA ALA A 251 13.11 -6.03 1.26
C ALA A 251 12.94 -5.07 2.46
N LEU A 252 12.47 -5.56 3.62
CA LEU A 252 12.40 -4.77 4.87
C LEU A 252 13.78 -4.36 5.39
N ASN A 253 14.83 -5.09 5.02
CA ASN A 253 16.20 -4.84 5.47
C ASN A 253 16.92 -3.80 4.58
N GLU A 254 16.29 -3.34 3.51
CA GLU A 254 16.91 -2.42 2.55
C GLU A 254 17.01 -1.00 3.14
N GLN A 255 18.22 -0.47 3.23
CA GLN A 255 18.46 0.88 3.75
C GLN A 255 18.09 1.99 2.73
N GLY A 256 17.92 1.64 1.46
CA GLY A 256 17.68 2.60 0.38
C GLY A 256 16.23 3.09 0.26
N PHE A 257 15.26 2.39 0.85
CA PHE A 257 13.84 2.72 0.73
C PHE A 257 13.03 2.13 1.89
N GLU A 258 11.78 2.59 2.01
CA GLU A 258 10.77 2.11 2.96
C GLU A 258 9.71 1.32 2.16
N VAL A 259 9.90 0.00 2.04
CA VAL A 259 9.10 -0.90 1.18
C VAL A 259 7.62 -0.87 1.51
N VAL A 260 7.26 -0.89 2.79
CA VAL A 260 5.86 -0.95 3.21
C VAL A 260 5.19 0.37 2.84
N LYS A 261 5.78 1.51 3.21
CA LYS A 261 5.25 2.84 2.86
C LYS A 261 5.11 3.05 1.36
N ILE A 262 6.09 2.62 0.57
CA ILE A 262 6.01 2.73 -0.90
C ILE A 262 4.88 1.86 -1.45
N LEU A 263 4.75 0.61 -0.99
CA LEU A 263 3.66 -0.26 -1.43
C LEU A 263 2.29 0.31 -1.02
N SER A 264 2.15 0.80 0.21
CA SER A 264 0.94 1.47 0.70
C SER A 264 0.59 2.68 -0.18
N TYR A 265 1.56 3.52 -0.52
CA TYR A 265 1.38 4.64 -1.45
C TYR A 265 0.87 4.17 -2.81
N LEU A 266 1.49 3.13 -3.38
CA LEU A 266 1.10 2.60 -4.67
C LEU A 266 -0.32 1.99 -4.64
N GLU A 267 -0.76 1.43 -3.52
CA GLU A 267 -2.14 0.97 -3.33
C GLU A 267 -3.13 2.13 -3.20
N THR A 268 -2.83 3.14 -2.37
CA THR A 268 -3.65 4.36 -2.21
C THR A 268 -3.85 5.07 -3.55
N GLU A 269 -2.80 5.17 -4.35
CA GLU A 269 -2.81 5.75 -5.70
C GLU A 269 -3.34 4.81 -6.79
N ARG A 270 -3.76 3.59 -6.45
CA ARG A 270 -4.28 2.56 -7.37
C ARG A 270 -3.33 2.24 -8.52
N ARG A 271 -2.03 2.19 -8.23
CA ARG A 271 -0.95 1.86 -9.18
C ARG A 271 -0.46 0.44 -9.03
N ALA A 272 -0.56 -0.09 -7.82
CA ALA A 272 -0.34 -1.49 -7.52
C ALA A 272 -1.42 -1.99 -6.56
N LYS A 273 -1.48 -3.31 -6.40
CA LYS A 273 -2.25 -3.98 -5.36
C LYS A 273 -1.39 -5.07 -4.75
N VAL A 274 -1.26 -5.07 -3.43
CA VAL A 274 -0.71 -6.19 -2.68
C VAL A 274 -1.84 -7.21 -2.53
N SER A 275 -1.64 -8.42 -3.06
CA SER A 275 -2.68 -9.45 -3.06
C SER A 275 -3.10 -9.82 -1.64
N ASN A 276 -2.10 -9.94 -0.73
CA ASN A 276 -2.30 -10.34 0.64
C ASN A 276 -1.12 -9.87 1.52
N TRP A 277 -1.38 -9.00 2.50
CA TRP A 277 -0.40 -8.57 3.50
C TRP A 277 -0.10 -9.70 4.52
N LEU A 278 -0.97 -10.69 4.64
CA LEU A 278 -0.82 -11.86 5.52
C LEU A 278 0.07 -12.99 4.92
N ASP A 279 0.62 -12.83 3.71
CA ASP A 279 1.44 -13.88 3.08
C ASP A 279 2.65 -14.28 3.96
N THR A 280 3.12 -15.53 3.85
CA THR A 280 4.15 -16.09 4.75
C THR A 280 5.53 -16.25 4.11
N GLU A 281 5.69 -15.95 2.82
CA GLU A 281 6.97 -16.09 2.11
C GLU A 281 7.41 -14.81 1.37
N PHE A 282 6.49 -14.19 0.64
CA PHE A 282 6.73 -12.96 -0.13
C PHE A 282 5.43 -12.19 -0.31
N TRP A 283 5.50 -10.89 -0.58
CA TRP A 283 4.34 -10.13 -1.01
C TRP A 283 4.15 -10.29 -2.51
N ASN A 284 2.98 -10.81 -2.89
CA ASN A 284 2.57 -10.83 -4.29
C ASN A 284 1.97 -9.46 -4.67
N VAL A 285 2.68 -8.70 -5.51
CA VAL A 285 2.30 -7.33 -5.87
C VAL A 285 1.95 -7.25 -7.34
N LYS A 286 0.69 -6.92 -7.64
CA LYS A 286 0.19 -6.71 -9.00
C LYS A 286 0.26 -5.23 -9.37
N PHE A 287 1.08 -4.89 -10.34
CA PHE A 287 1.14 -3.54 -10.90
C PHE A 287 0.08 -3.37 -11.99
N HIS A 288 -0.65 -2.26 -11.96
CA HIS A 288 -1.74 -1.98 -12.89
C HIS A 288 -1.27 -1.45 -14.25
N ILE A 289 -0.02 -0.99 -14.34
CA ILE A 289 0.58 -0.44 -15.56
C ILE A 289 1.86 -1.21 -15.90
N THR A 290 1.94 -1.70 -17.14
CA THR A 290 3.12 -2.39 -17.69
C THR A 290 3.58 -1.71 -19.00
N PRO A 291 4.89 -1.59 -19.27
CA PRO A 291 6.01 -2.01 -18.43
C PRO A 291 6.11 -1.17 -17.15
N ILE A 292 6.59 -1.79 -16.07
CA ILE A 292 6.84 -1.11 -14.80
C ILE A 292 8.04 -0.18 -15.00
N THR A 293 7.82 1.12 -14.86
CA THR A 293 8.85 2.17 -14.95
C THR A 293 8.70 3.12 -13.77
N LEU A 294 9.74 3.90 -13.46
CA LEU A 294 9.62 4.95 -12.44
C LEU A 294 8.46 5.93 -12.74
N ALA A 295 8.25 6.24 -14.01
CA ALA A 295 7.13 7.08 -14.45
C ALA A 295 5.77 6.41 -14.15
N SER A 296 5.60 5.13 -14.46
CA SER A 296 4.36 4.41 -14.16
C SER A 296 4.10 4.32 -12.65
N LEU A 297 5.15 4.19 -11.84
CA LEU A 297 5.04 4.21 -10.37
C LEU A 297 4.67 5.61 -9.83
N LEU A 298 5.06 6.68 -10.51
CA LEU A 298 4.70 8.07 -10.20
C LEU A 298 3.36 8.53 -10.79
N GLY A 299 2.64 7.65 -11.50
CA GLY A 299 1.42 8.02 -12.21
C GLY A 299 1.69 8.96 -13.39
N GLN A 300 2.95 9.13 -13.76
CA GLN A 300 3.37 9.80 -14.98
C GLN A 300 3.21 8.78 -16.11
N GLU A 301 2.16 8.91 -16.92
CA GLU A 301 1.99 8.10 -18.13
C GLU A 301 3.34 8.01 -18.85
N ASN A 302 3.76 6.79 -19.25
CA ASN A 302 4.93 6.56 -20.10
C ASN A 302 4.73 7.35 -21.41
N LYS A 303 5.08 8.64 -21.40
CA LYS A 303 5.39 9.39 -22.61
C LYS A 303 6.78 8.93 -23.03
N PRO A 304 6.93 8.35 -24.22
CA PRO A 304 8.24 7.92 -24.69
C PRO A 304 9.22 9.09 -24.57
N HIS A 305 10.36 8.80 -23.95
CA HIS A 305 11.50 9.70 -23.86
C HIS A 305 11.84 10.24 -25.25
N ASN A 306 11.52 11.51 -25.48
CA ASN A 306 12.34 12.40 -26.27
C ASN A 306 12.27 13.76 -25.58
N LYS A 307 13.29 14.06 -24.77
CA LYS A 307 13.62 15.41 -24.36
C LYS A 307 13.98 16.19 -25.62
N VAL A 308 13.08 17.05 -26.09
CA VAL A 308 13.44 18.21 -26.89
C VAL A 308 12.97 19.42 -26.09
N THR A 309 13.98 20.16 -25.64
CA THR A 309 14.02 21.56 -25.20
C THR A 309 12.75 22.38 -25.43
N ASP A 310 12.39 23.17 -24.41
CA ASP A 310 11.39 24.25 -24.42
C ASP A 310 11.60 25.25 -25.59
N GLN A 311 11.18 24.86 -26.78
CA GLN A 311 10.68 25.78 -27.77
C GLN A 311 9.16 25.85 -27.58
N LYS A 312 8.61 27.06 -27.45
CA LYS A 312 7.17 27.29 -27.30
C LYS A 312 6.46 26.80 -28.56
N LEU A 313 6.04 25.54 -28.58
CA LEU A 313 5.32 24.92 -29.68
C LEU A 313 4.10 25.76 -30.07
N LYS A 314 4.10 26.31 -31.29
CA LYS A 314 2.93 26.91 -31.92
C LYS A 314 2.46 26.06 -33.10
N LEU A 315 1.14 26.00 -33.27
CA LEU A 315 0.46 25.09 -34.19
C LEU A 315 -0.50 25.87 -35.09
N ASN A 316 -0.46 25.53 -36.37
CA ASN A 316 -1.46 25.93 -37.36
C ASN A 316 -2.47 24.80 -37.52
N LEU A 317 -3.75 25.10 -37.31
CA LEU A 317 -4.84 24.13 -37.30
C LEU A 317 -5.73 24.32 -38.53
N SER A 318 -6.09 23.22 -39.20
CA SER A 318 -7.14 23.23 -40.21
C SER A 318 -7.94 21.95 -40.17
N PHE A 319 -9.27 22.05 -40.23
CA PHE A 319 -10.16 20.90 -40.23
C PHE A 319 -10.75 20.69 -41.62
N SER A 320 -10.78 19.44 -42.09
CA SER A 320 -11.44 19.06 -43.34
C SER A 320 -12.78 18.39 -43.03
N PRO A 321 -13.93 19.09 -43.20
CA PRO A 321 -15.24 18.52 -42.89
C PRO A 321 -15.56 17.28 -43.73
N LYS A 322 -15.14 17.29 -45.01
CA LYS A 322 -15.37 16.18 -45.95
C LYS A 322 -14.68 14.88 -45.51
N THR A 323 -13.47 14.97 -44.97
CA THR A 323 -12.69 13.79 -44.57
C THR A 323 -12.76 13.50 -43.06
N GLY A 324 -13.25 14.47 -42.26
CA GLY A 324 -13.22 14.41 -40.80
C GLY A 324 -11.80 14.36 -40.24
N THR A 325 -10.85 15.02 -40.91
CA THR A 325 -9.43 15.02 -40.51
C THR A 325 -9.01 16.41 -40.05
N MET A 326 -8.40 16.48 -38.87
CA MET A 326 -7.66 17.67 -38.43
C MET A 326 -6.23 17.59 -38.93
N GLN A 327 -5.79 18.63 -39.65
CA GLN A 327 -4.41 18.83 -40.02
C GLN A 327 -3.80 19.85 -39.06
N ILE A 328 -2.74 19.45 -38.39
CA ILE A 328 -2.00 20.29 -37.45
C ILE A 328 -0.58 20.41 -37.99
N LYS A 329 -0.06 21.63 -38.14
CA LYS A 329 1.33 21.88 -38.53
C LYS A 329 2.06 22.63 -37.42
N ASP A 330 3.23 22.16 -37.02
CA ASP A 330 4.10 22.95 -36.14
C ASP A 330 4.91 24.00 -36.93
N GLN A 331 5.63 24.86 -36.20
CA GLN A 331 6.45 25.93 -36.78
C GLN A 331 7.61 25.40 -37.64
N ASP A 332 8.06 24.17 -37.39
CA ASP A 332 9.11 23.50 -38.14
C ASP A 332 8.57 22.82 -39.41
N GLY A 333 7.27 22.96 -39.69
CA GLY A 333 6.60 22.45 -40.89
C GLY A 333 6.23 20.97 -40.82
N LYS A 334 6.37 20.32 -39.66
CA LYS A 334 5.94 18.93 -39.47
C LYS A 334 4.41 18.87 -39.39
N GLU A 335 3.84 18.02 -40.24
CA GLU A 335 2.40 17.83 -40.34
C GLU A 335 1.93 16.61 -39.53
N TYR A 336 0.86 16.80 -38.75
CA TYR A 336 0.14 15.76 -38.05
C TYR A 336 -1.29 15.69 -38.60
N LYS A 337 -1.76 14.47 -38.91
CA LYS A 337 -3.11 14.23 -39.46
C LYS A 337 -3.92 13.40 -38.48
N ILE A 338 -4.82 14.05 -37.77
CA ILE A 338 -5.64 13.41 -36.73
C ILE A 338 -7.03 13.12 -37.31
N LYS A 339 -7.35 11.83 -37.47
CA LYS A 339 -8.67 11.41 -37.92
C LYS A 339 -9.68 11.51 -36.76
N VAL A 340 -10.67 12.37 -36.92
CA VAL A 340 -11.78 12.50 -35.97
C VAL A 340 -12.73 11.31 -36.16
N GLN A 341 -13.03 10.59 -35.06
CA GLN A 341 -13.87 9.38 -35.10
C GLN A 341 -15.12 9.61 -34.26
N GLY A 342 -16.25 9.07 -34.71
CA GLY A 342 -17.56 9.35 -34.13
C GLY A 342 -18.23 10.56 -34.77
N GLN A 343 -19.52 10.44 -35.05
CA GLN A 343 -20.31 11.47 -35.72
C GLN A 343 -20.39 12.75 -34.88
N VAL A 344 -20.76 12.63 -33.61
CA VAL A 344 -20.85 13.77 -32.66
C VAL A 344 -19.52 14.52 -32.57
N GLN A 345 -18.39 13.80 -32.45
CA GLN A 345 -17.08 14.44 -32.37
C GLN A 345 -16.73 15.21 -33.65
N LYS A 346 -17.04 14.65 -34.83
CA LYS A 346 -16.82 15.35 -36.11
C LYS A 346 -17.65 16.61 -36.21
N GLU A 347 -18.92 16.56 -35.80
CA GLU A 347 -19.84 17.68 -35.89
C GLU A 347 -19.46 18.81 -34.91
N VAL A 348 -19.07 18.47 -33.67
CA VAL A 348 -18.56 19.45 -32.69
C VAL A 348 -17.31 20.17 -33.19
N ILE A 349 -16.32 19.43 -33.71
CA ILE A 349 -15.11 20.04 -34.27
C ILE A 349 -15.45 20.82 -35.55
N ARG A 350 -16.41 20.35 -36.36
CA ARG A 350 -16.88 21.09 -37.53
C ARG A 350 -17.43 22.46 -37.12
N VAL A 351 -18.33 22.53 -36.13
CA VAL A 351 -18.94 23.78 -35.66
C VAL A 351 -17.88 24.80 -35.25
N ILE A 352 -16.91 24.38 -34.43
CA ILE A 352 -15.84 25.27 -33.97
C ILE A 352 -15.02 25.82 -35.15
N PHE A 353 -14.69 24.99 -36.14
CA PHE A 353 -13.85 25.38 -37.28
C PHE A 353 -14.64 25.94 -38.48
N LEU A 354 -15.97 25.99 -38.43
CA LEU A 354 -16.80 26.54 -39.50
C LEU A 354 -16.84 28.07 -39.49
N ASN A 355 -16.63 28.69 -38.32
CA ASN A 355 -16.67 30.13 -38.10
C ASN A 355 -15.26 30.68 -37.83
N PRO A 356 -14.45 30.96 -38.87
CA PRO A 356 -13.04 31.34 -38.70
C PRO A 356 -12.81 32.59 -37.85
N GLU A 357 -13.78 33.50 -37.78
CA GLU A 357 -13.71 34.71 -36.97
C GLU A 357 -13.69 34.40 -35.46
N ASN A 358 -14.35 33.32 -35.03
CA ASN A 358 -14.54 32.99 -33.62
C ASN A 358 -13.76 31.73 -33.18
N ILE A 359 -12.94 31.14 -34.05
CA ILE A 359 -12.16 29.91 -33.75
C ILE A 359 -11.33 30.05 -32.47
N TYR A 360 -10.76 31.22 -32.22
CA TYR A 360 -9.88 31.49 -31.08
C TYR A 360 -10.61 32.03 -29.84
N GLU A 361 -11.92 32.26 -29.93
CA GLU A 361 -12.75 32.72 -28.82
C GLU A 361 -13.17 31.57 -27.92
N GLU A 362 -13.72 31.91 -26.75
CA GLU A 362 -14.31 30.93 -25.86
C GLU A 362 -15.70 30.52 -26.37
N TRP A 363 -15.90 29.22 -26.58
CA TRP A 363 -17.16 28.65 -27.03
C TRP A 363 -17.97 28.12 -25.86
N SER A 364 -19.20 28.58 -25.73
CA SER A 364 -20.19 27.97 -24.83
C SER A 364 -20.54 26.56 -25.31
N LEU A 365 -20.49 25.58 -24.40
CA LEU A 365 -20.89 24.19 -24.72
C LEU A 365 -22.39 24.09 -25.01
N TYR A 366 -23.19 24.96 -24.38
CA TYR A 366 -24.62 25.09 -24.65
C TYR A 366 -24.86 25.59 -26.08
N ASP A 367 -24.13 26.60 -26.53
CA ASP A 367 -24.31 27.17 -27.87
C ASP A 367 -23.93 26.15 -28.95
N ILE A 368 -22.87 25.37 -28.73
CA ILE A 368 -22.51 24.26 -29.62
C ILE A 368 -23.60 23.19 -29.63
N SER A 369 -24.16 22.84 -28.46
CA SER A 369 -25.27 21.88 -28.32
C SER A 369 -26.50 22.35 -29.11
N GLU A 370 -26.92 23.61 -28.96
CA GLU A 370 -28.05 24.19 -29.69
C GLU A 370 -27.84 24.17 -31.21
N LEU A 371 -26.63 24.50 -31.69
CA LEU A 371 -26.28 24.43 -33.12
C LEU A 371 -26.31 23.00 -33.68
N LEU A 372 -26.26 21.98 -32.81
CA LEU A 372 -26.28 20.57 -33.18
C LEU A 372 -27.63 19.88 -32.92
N GLY A 373 -28.70 20.66 -32.67
CA GLY A 373 -30.05 20.14 -32.47
C GLY A 373 -30.54 20.17 -31.01
N GLY A 374 -29.76 20.77 -30.10
CA GLY A 374 -30.13 20.94 -28.69
C GLY A 374 -30.09 19.64 -27.89
N SER A 375 -30.77 19.63 -26.74
CA SER A 375 -30.82 18.51 -25.80
C SER A 375 -31.37 17.20 -26.39
N ASP A 376 -32.11 17.29 -27.49
CA ASP A 376 -32.77 16.15 -28.13
C ASP A 376 -31.80 15.32 -28.99
N ASP A 377 -30.73 15.93 -29.52
CA ASP A 377 -29.73 15.27 -30.37
C ASP A 377 -28.34 15.21 -29.73
N VAL A 378 -27.77 16.36 -29.31
CA VAL A 378 -26.41 16.46 -28.77
C VAL A 378 -26.37 17.44 -27.61
N ASN A 379 -26.55 16.94 -26.39
CA ASN A 379 -26.46 17.77 -25.18
C ASN A 379 -25.03 18.24 -24.83
N GLU A 380 -24.92 19.22 -23.93
CA GLU A 380 -23.64 19.78 -23.44
C GLU A 380 -22.64 18.72 -22.96
N THR A 381 -23.13 17.63 -22.35
CA THR A 381 -22.27 16.54 -21.87
C THR A 381 -21.64 15.77 -23.02
N ALA A 382 -22.41 15.54 -24.10
CA ALA A 382 -21.90 14.93 -25.33
C ALA A 382 -20.88 15.84 -26.03
N VAL A 383 -21.12 17.16 -26.06
CA VAL A 383 -20.15 18.15 -26.56
C VAL A 383 -18.86 18.13 -25.74
N LYS A 384 -18.96 18.19 -24.40
CA LYS A 384 -17.81 18.13 -23.49
C LYS A 384 -16.98 16.87 -23.72
N ASN A 385 -17.65 15.72 -23.79
CA ASN A 385 -16.99 14.44 -24.03
C ASN A 385 -16.33 14.39 -25.41
N ALA A 386 -16.95 14.94 -26.45
CA ALA A 386 -16.36 15.03 -27.78
C ALA A 386 -15.04 15.81 -27.78
N ILE A 387 -15.00 16.97 -27.12
CA ILE A 387 -13.80 17.82 -27.02
C ILE A 387 -12.73 17.15 -26.14
N TYR A 388 -13.12 16.57 -25.01
CA TYR A 388 -12.21 15.82 -24.14
C TYR A 388 -11.52 14.66 -24.89
N GLN A 389 -12.30 13.84 -25.60
CA GLN A 389 -11.74 12.73 -26.40
C GLN A 389 -10.89 13.25 -27.56
N PHE A 390 -11.15 14.43 -28.09
CA PHE A 390 -10.34 15.03 -29.14
C PHE A 390 -8.99 15.50 -28.59
N ASN A 391 -8.97 16.17 -27.43
CA ASN A 391 -7.73 16.52 -26.72
C ASN A 391 -6.85 15.30 -26.45
N ARG A 392 -7.44 14.18 -26.02
CA ARG A 392 -6.69 12.93 -25.83
C ARG A 392 -6.03 12.44 -27.12
N LYS A 393 -6.74 12.49 -28.25
CA LYS A 393 -6.16 12.13 -29.56
C LYS A 393 -5.03 13.06 -29.97
N VAL A 394 -5.19 14.37 -29.75
CA VAL A 394 -4.13 15.34 -30.02
C VAL A 394 -2.90 15.08 -29.15
N LYS A 395 -3.09 14.80 -27.85
CA LYS A 395 -2.00 14.46 -26.92
C LYS A 395 -1.27 13.17 -27.34
N LEU A 396 -1.97 12.19 -27.91
CA LEU A 396 -1.36 10.96 -28.42
C LEU A 396 -0.47 11.21 -29.65
N GLU A 397 -0.94 12.04 -30.58
CA GLU A 397 -0.22 12.34 -31.83
C GLU A 397 0.88 13.40 -31.65
N ILE A 398 0.65 14.35 -30.73
CA ILE A 398 1.54 15.47 -30.42
C ILE A 398 1.72 15.56 -28.89
N PRO A 399 2.61 14.75 -28.29
CA PRO A 399 2.75 14.63 -26.83
C PRO A 399 3.09 15.92 -26.08
N GLN A 400 3.60 16.94 -26.80
CA GLN A 400 3.90 18.27 -26.30
C GLN A 400 2.65 19.14 -26.08
N VAL A 401 1.53 18.77 -26.73
CA VAL A 401 0.21 19.40 -26.54
C VAL A 401 -0.52 18.65 -25.43
N GLU A 402 -0.68 19.29 -24.29
CA GLU A 402 -1.37 18.69 -23.15
C GLU A 402 -2.88 18.68 -23.36
N ASN A 403 -3.45 19.86 -23.64
CA ASN A 403 -4.83 20.05 -24.06
C ASN A 403 -4.86 21.12 -25.16
N LEU A 404 -5.32 20.73 -26.36
CA LEU A 404 -5.47 21.67 -27.48
C LEU A 404 -6.62 22.66 -27.21
N PHE A 405 -7.69 22.18 -26.59
CA PHE A 405 -8.77 22.99 -26.06
C PHE A 405 -8.69 23.04 -24.52
N ASN A 406 -8.64 24.24 -23.95
CA ASN A 406 -8.94 24.45 -22.54
C ASN A 406 -10.43 24.21 -22.34
N LEU A 407 -10.78 23.15 -21.62
CA LEU A 407 -12.15 22.70 -21.42
C LEU A 407 -12.56 22.95 -19.97
N THR A 408 -13.60 23.75 -19.77
CA THR A 408 -14.20 23.99 -18.44
C THR A 408 -15.47 23.15 -18.26
N LYS A 409 -16.27 23.47 -17.23
CA LYS A 409 -17.59 22.87 -17.05
C LYS A 409 -18.58 23.32 -18.14
N HIS A 410 -18.45 24.54 -18.65
CA HIS A 410 -19.47 25.19 -19.50
C HIS A 410 -18.93 25.72 -20.83
N SER A 411 -17.61 25.68 -21.04
CA SER A 411 -16.98 26.26 -22.22
C SER A 411 -15.76 25.49 -22.70
N ALA A 412 -15.38 25.77 -23.95
CA ALA A 412 -14.13 25.31 -24.55
C ALA A 412 -13.46 26.44 -25.33
N GLN A 413 -12.14 26.59 -25.18
CA GLN A 413 -11.35 27.57 -25.93
C GLN A 413 -10.09 26.91 -26.48
N LEU A 414 -9.67 27.23 -27.70
CA LEU A 414 -8.33 26.81 -28.15
C LEU A 414 -7.27 27.39 -27.22
N ASN A 415 -6.38 26.51 -26.73
CA ASN A 415 -5.40 26.88 -25.73
C ASN A 415 -4.38 27.87 -26.32
N PRO A 416 -4.35 29.13 -25.83
CA PRO A 416 -3.47 30.18 -26.36
C PRO A 416 -1.98 29.85 -26.24
N LYS A 417 -1.61 28.85 -25.41
CA LYS A 417 -0.26 28.31 -25.37
C LYS A 417 0.18 27.78 -26.74
N TYR A 418 -0.70 27.05 -27.43
CA TYR A 418 -0.36 26.30 -28.64
C TYR A 418 -0.78 26.95 -29.95
N VAL A 419 -1.70 27.91 -29.92
CA VAL A 419 -2.11 28.66 -31.12
C VAL A 419 -1.72 30.13 -30.99
N SER A 420 -1.52 30.81 -32.11
CA SER A 420 -1.33 32.26 -32.16
C SER A 420 -2.49 32.87 -32.94
N LYS A 421 -3.09 33.93 -32.38
CA LYS A 421 -4.04 34.78 -33.11
C LYS A 421 -3.22 35.51 -34.17
N ASN A 422 -3.33 35.10 -35.43
CA ASN A 422 -2.77 35.85 -36.55
C ASN A 422 -3.70 36.98 -36.93
#